data_AF-A0A1B6HX34-F1
#
_entry.id   AF-A0A1B6HX34-F1
#
_cell.length_a   1.000
_cell.length_b   1.000
_cell.length_c   1.000
_cell.angle_alpha   90.00
_cell.angle_beta   90.00
_cell.angle_gamma   90.00
#
_symmetry.space_group_name_H-M   'P 1'
#
loop_
_entity.id
_entity.type
_entity.pdbx_description
1 polymer ?
#
loop_
_entity_poly.entity_id
_entity_poly.type
_entity_poly.pdbx_seq_one_letter_code
_entity_poly.pdbx_strand_id
1 'polypeptide(L)'
;MKRLEAIACDAELQEKPLAELRKLGDMLRERCQASVGEQQAQKENENEDSNLSGPPGKRRGRGPSIKFGGVSVNPKTLLAIEKELEPLDMELPPDPEERSKWTMTYPTKAANYDVEWGAVEDSALLRGVYQYGLGSWEAIKMDPSLGISEKILANDDKKPQAKHLDMRAQYLLKILRKRSGGADAKKPQKRKPRATTKVDPPMKKPVSKEIIEDDSSGAEEKPVVPTASTTTTVTETNHTKETPPKVKVEESDVDKHKPDKKKKDVIPKKKRKKGSDGPMHFTASSEPR
;
A
#
# COMPACT_ATOMS: atom_id res chain seq x y z
N MET A 1 -6.51 -5.20 19.70
CA MET A 1 -6.84 -4.09 18.76
C MET A 1 -6.50 -2.77 19.43
N LYS A 2 -5.67 -1.90 18.82
CA LYS A 2 -5.29 -0.59 19.41
C LYS A 2 -6.23 0.57 19.03
N ARG A 3 -6.96 0.45 17.91
CA ARG A 3 -7.71 1.56 17.27
C ARG A 3 -9.25 1.41 17.37
N LEU A 4 -9.75 0.83 18.45
CA LEU A 4 -11.14 0.36 18.51
C LEU A 4 -12.18 1.49 18.44
N GLU A 5 -11.87 2.66 19.00
CA GLU A 5 -12.74 3.86 18.94
C GLU A 5 -12.91 4.39 17.52
N ALA A 6 -11.82 4.45 16.74
CA ALA A 6 -11.90 4.85 15.33
C ALA A 6 -12.72 3.85 14.51
N ILE A 7 -12.53 2.55 14.73
CA ILE A 7 -13.31 1.49 14.10
C ILE A 7 -14.80 1.58 14.49
N ALA A 8 -15.12 1.95 15.74
CA ALA A 8 -16.48 2.19 16.19
C ALA A 8 -17.09 3.45 15.55
N CYS A 9 -16.29 4.47 15.27
CA CYS A 9 -16.74 5.67 14.54
C CYS A 9 -17.04 5.36 13.07
N ASP A 10 -16.11 4.71 12.37
CA ASP A 10 -16.25 4.34 10.96
C ASP A 10 -17.39 3.33 10.71
N ALA A 11 -17.81 2.59 11.75
CA ALA A 11 -18.88 1.60 11.70
C ALA A 11 -20.26 2.09 12.19
N GLU A 12 -20.37 3.36 12.63
CA GLU A 12 -21.59 3.91 13.27
C GLU A 12 -22.04 3.10 14.53
N LEU A 13 -21.09 2.83 15.44
CA LEU A 13 -21.26 2.05 16.68
C LEU A 13 -20.75 2.77 17.94
N GLN A 14 -20.64 4.10 17.93
CA GLN A 14 -20.10 4.89 19.06
C GLN A 14 -20.92 4.75 20.35
N GLU A 15 -22.20 4.37 20.25
CA GLU A 15 -23.11 4.11 21.36
C GLU A 15 -22.98 2.70 21.96
N LYS A 16 -22.08 1.86 21.44
CA LYS A 16 -21.80 0.52 21.96
C LYS A 16 -20.58 0.52 22.90
N PRO A 17 -20.61 -0.23 24.02
CA PRO A 17 -19.47 -0.33 24.91
C PRO A 17 -18.23 -0.90 24.18
N LEU A 18 -17.09 -0.21 24.27
CA LEU A 18 -15.83 -0.65 23.65
C LEU A 18 -15.42 -2.07 24.11
N ALA A 19 -15.76 -2.46 25.34
CA ALA A 19 -15.53 -3.82 25.84
C ALA A 19 -16.32 -4.90 25.06
N GLU A 20 -17.55 -4.61 24.64
CA GLU A 20 -18.37 -5.51 23.83
C GLU A 20 -17.86 -5.59 22.39
N LEU A 21 -17.51 -4.45 21.79
CA LEU A 21 -16.92 -4.40 20.45
C LEU A 21 -15.58 -5.16 20.39
N ARG A 22 -14.75 -5.04 21.43
CA ARG A 22 -13.50 -5.81 21.57
C ARG A 22 -13.79 -7.31 21.65
N LYS A 23 -14.70 -7.73 22.53
CA LYS A 23 -15.10 -9.13 22.71
C LYS A 23 -15.67 -9.74 21.42
N LEU A 24 -16.46 -8.98 20.66
CA LEU A 24 -17.00 -9.39 19.36
C LEU A 24 -15.87 -9.60 18.33
N GLY A 25 -14.92 -8.67 18.26
CA GLY A 25 -13.75 -8.75 17.38
C GLY A 25 -12.80 -9.88 17.72
N ASP A 26 -12.52 -10.10 19.01
CA ASP A 26 -11.69 -11.20 19.49
C ASP A 26 -12.34 -12.57 19.17
N MET A 27 -13.66 -12.71 19.39
CA MET A 27 -14.42 -13.94 19.07
C MET A 27 -14.48 -14.22 17.55
N LEU A 28 -14.56 -13.17 16.71
CA LEU A 28 -14.48 -13.32 15.26
C LEU A 28 -13.10 -13.85 14.85
N ARG A 29 -12.03 -13.27 15.41
CA ARG A 29 -10.63 -13.66 15.14
C ARG A 29 -10.37 -15.11 15.54
N GLU A 30 -10.77 -15.50 16.76
CA GLU A 30 -10.68 -16.87 17.28
C GLU A 30 -11.40 -17.86 16.34
N ARG A 31 -12.64 -17.58 15.96
CA ARG A 31 -13.41 -18.44 15.04
C ARG A 31 -12.79 -18.53 13.65
N CYS A 32 -12.13 -17.47 13.17
CA CYS A 32 -11.35 -17.53 11.94
C CYS A 32 -10.09 -18.40 12.10
N GLN A 33 -9.37 -18.28 13.21
CA GLN A 33 -8.17 -19.10 13.48
C GLN A 33 -8.51 -20.59 13.58
N ALA A 34 -9.52 -20.95 14.37
CA ALA A 34 -10.01 -22.32 14.50
C ALA A 34 -10.38 -22.92 13.14
N SER A 35 -11.19 -22.22 12.34
CA SER A 35 -11.61 -22.72 11.03
C SER A 35 -10.47 -22.83 10.01
N VAL A 36 -9.41 -22.02 10.11
CA VAL A 36 -8.21 -22.22 9.27
C VAL A 36 -7.40 -23.44 9.74
N GLY A 37 -7.27 -23.65 11.04
CA GLY A 37 -6.60 -24.82 11.63
C GLY A 37 -7.30 -26.14 11.25
N GLU A 38 -8.61 -26.24 11.45
CA GLU A 38 -9.45 -27.37 11.02
C GLU A 38 -9.23 -27.71 9.54
N GLN A 39 -9.29 -26.71 8.67
CA GLN A 39 -9.09 -26.86 7.22
C GLN A 39 -7.64 -27.16 6.82
N GLN A 40 -6.67 -27.03 7.71
CA GLN A 40 -5.29 -27.42 7.49
C GLN A 40 -5.07 -28.86 7.96
N ALA A 41 -5.51 -29.21 9.17
CA ALA A 41 -5.48 -30.58 9.68
C ALA A 41 -6.27 -31.55 8.77
N GLN A 42 -7.45 -31.16 8.28
CA GLN A 42 -8.21 -31.94 7.29
C GLN A 42 -7.40 -32.22 6.02
N LYS A 43 -6.62 -31.23 5.54
CA LYS A 43 -5.78 -31.38 4.35
C LYS A 43 -4.53 -32.20 4.59
N GLU A 44 -3.96 -32.11 5.78
CA GLU A 44 -2.80 -32.91 6.18
C GLU A 44 -3.22 -34.38 6.27
N ASN A 45 -4.34 -34.69 6.92
CA ASN A 45 -4.95 -36.02 6.93
C ASN A 45 -5.34 -36.52 5.51
N GLU A 46 -6.02 -35.70 4.70
CA GLU A 46 -6.33 -36.05 3.29
C GLU A 46 -5.07 -36.35 2.48
N ASN A 47 -3.94 -35.69 2.76
CA ASN A 47 -2.68 -35.83 2.02
C ASN A 47 -1.84 -37.02 2.50
N GLU A 48 -2.05 -37.53 3.72
CA GLU A 48 -1.46 -38.79 4.17
C GLU A 48 -2.23 -40.00 3.61
N ASP A 49 -3.57 -39.96 3.64
CA ASP A 49 -4.44 -41.05 3.16
C ASP A 49 -4.47 -41.16 1.61
N SER A 50 -4.42 -40.02 0.89
CA SER A 50 -4.43 -40.03 -0.59
C SER A 50 -3.15 -40.53 -1.25
N ASN A 51 -2.12 -40.94 -0.50
CA ASN A 51 -0.96 -41.65 -1.06
C ASN A 51 -1.34 -43.06 -1.61
N LEU A 52 -2.59 -43.50 -1.42
CA LEU A 52 -3.18 -44.71 -2.00
C LEU A 52 -4.38 -44.45 -2.94
N SER A 53 -4.72 -43.20 -3.28
CA SER A 53 -5.91 -42.91 -4.12
C SER A 53 -5.75 -41.77 -5.14
N GLY A 54 -6.67 -41.73 -6.11
CA GLY A 54 -6.52 -40.98 -7.36
C GLY A 54 -6.60 -39.45 -7.26
N PRO A 55 -6.35 -38.73 -8.37
CA PRO A 55 -6.17 -37.27 -8.36
C PRO A 55 -7.35 -36.51 -7.72
N PRO A 56 -7.11 -35.66 -6.70
CA PRO A 56 -8.19 -35.04 -5.94
C PRO A 56 -9.07 -34.14 -6.82
N GLY A 57 -10.35 -34.50 -6.88
CA GLY A 57 -11.37 -33.83 -7.69
C GLY A 57 -11.43 -32.34 -7.35
N LYS A 58 -10.93 -31.49 -8.25
CA LYS A 58 -10.56 -30.10 -7.97
C LYS A 58 -11.78 -29.19 -7.80
N ARG A 59 -12.44 -29.28 -6.65
CA ARG A 59 -13.60 -28.47 -6.24
C ARG A 59 -13.26 -26.98 -6.27
N ARG A 60 -13.52 -26.32 -7.41
CA ARG A 60 -13.34 -24.87 -7.63
C ARG A 60 -14.43 -24.04 -6.92
N GLY A 61 -14.67 -24.33 -5.64
CA GLY A 61 -15.54 -23.52 -4.80
C GLY A 61 -14.87 -22.21 -4.39
N ARG A 62 -15.69 -21.18 -4.14
CA ARG A 62 -15.29 -20.02 -3.33
C ARG A 62 -14.74 -20.56 -2.00
N GLY A 63 -13.59 -20.03 -1.55
CA GLY A 63 -12.91 -20.55 -0.36
C GLY A 63 -13.85 -20.63 0.86
N PRO A 64 -13.75 -21.70 1.67
CA PRO A 64 -14.71 -21.99 2.74
C PRO A 64 -14.90 -20.82 3.69
N SER A 65 -16.16 -20.45 3.90
CA SER A 65 -16.57 -19.30 4.70
C SER A 65 -17.28 -19.73 5.98
N ILE A 66 -16.95 -19.10 7.10
CA ILE A 66 -17.72 -19.22 8.34
C ILE A 66 -18.95 -18.31 8.30
N LYS A 67 -19.98 -18.63 9.10
CA LYS A 67 -21.06 -17.69 9.45
C LYS A 67 -20.80 -17.11 10.83
N PHE A 68 -20.82 -15.79 10.96
CA PHE A 68 -20.65 -15.05 12.21
C PHE A 68 -21.68 -13.91 12.25
N GLY A 69 -22.53 -13.85 13.29
CA GLY A 69 -23.62 -12.87 13.34
C GLY A 69 -24.60 -12.91 12.14
N GLY A 70 -24.72 -14.06 11.47
CA GLY A 70 -25.46 -14.20 10.20
C GLY A 70 -24.65 -13.84 8.93
N VAL A 71 -23.57 -13.06 9.06
CA VAL A 71 -22.68 -12.65 7.97
C VAL A 71 -21.74 -13.78 7.56
N SER A 72 -21.46 -13.92 6.26
CA SER A 72 -20.47 -14.86 5.72
C SER A 72 -19.09 -14.22 5.64
N VAL A 73 -18.11 -14.80 6.33
CA VAL A 73 -16.72 -14.31 6.41
C VAL A 73 -15.77 -15.36 5.84
N ASN A 74 -14.76 -14.95 5.07
CA ASN A 74 -13.67 -15.83 4.61
C ASN A 74 -12.49 -15.75 5.60
N PRO A 75 -12.24 -16.79 6.43
CA PRO A 75 -11.19 -16.75 7.45
C PRO A 75 -9.80 -16.50 6.89
N LYS A 76 -9.50 -17.10 5.73
CA LYS A 76 -8.17 -17.05 5.11
C LYS A 76 -7.86 -15.65 4.55
N THR A 77 -8.88 -14.91 4.11
CA THR A 77 -8.72 -13.52 3.69
C THR A 77 -8.55 -12.59 4.89
N LEU A 78 -9.35 -12.76 5.94
CA LEU A 78 -9.27 -11.90 7.13
C LEU A 78 -7.90 -12.00 7.81
N LEU A 79 -7.42 -13.22 8.09
CA LEU A 79 -6.13 -13.45 8.75
C LEU A 79 -4.93 -13.07 7.86
N ALA A 80 -5.06 -13.16 6.54
CA ALA A 80 -4.01 -12.71 5.61
C ALA A 80 -3.86 -11.18 5.61
N ILE A 81 -4.98 -10.44 5.66
CA ILE A 81 -4.99 -8.98 5.77
C ILE A 81 -4.45 -8.54 7.14
N GLU A 82 -4.84 -9.23 8.22
CA GLU A 82 -4.30 -8.97 9.57
C GLU A 82 -2.77 -9.07 9.58
N LYS A 83 -2.22 -10.18 9.07
CA LYS A 83 -0.77 -10.40 8.93
C LYS A 83 -0.08 -9.48 7.89
N GLU A 84 -0.83 -8.71 7.10
CA GLU A 84 -0.29 -7.70 6.17
C GLU A 84 -0.28 -6.28 6.75
N LEU A 85 -1.16 -5.99 7.70
CA LEU A 85 -1.20 -4.71 8.43
C LEU A 85 -0.40 -4.75 9.75
N GLU A 86 -0.17 -5.93 10.33
CA GLU A 86 0.65 -6.12 11.55
C GLU A 86 2.02 -5.41 11.50
N PRO A 87 2.84 -5.48 10.42
CA PRO A 87 4.12 -4.77 10.35
C PRO A 87 4.00 -3.23 10.42
N LEU A 88 2.85 -2.66 10.02
CA LEU A 88 2.59 -1.23 10.09
C LEU A 88 2.23 -0.78 11.51
N ASP A 89 1.53 -1.62 12.27
CA ASP A 89 1.23 -1.39 13.70
C ASP A 89 2.44 -1.61 14.63
N MET A 90 3.55 -2.15 14.09
CA MET A 90 4.85 -2.27 14.76
C MET A 90 5.81 -1.12 14.43
N GLU A 91 5.82 -0.60 13.19
CA GLU A 91 6.75 0.48 12.77
C GLU A 91 6.24 1.89 13.15
N LEU A 92 4.92 2.09 13.26
CA LEU A 92 4.35 3.38 13.65
C LEU A 92 4.37 3.61 15.17
N PRO A 93 4.70 4.83 15.65
CA PRO A 93 4.65 5.18 17.07
C PRO A 93 3.28 4.92 17.71
N PRO A 94 3.22 4.59 19.02
CA PRO A 94 1.98 4.44 19.76
C PRO A 94 1.31 5.79 20.06
N ASP A 95 2.10 6.85 20.19
CA ASP A 95 1.62 8.21 20.40
C ASP A 95 1.05 8.83 19.10
N PRO A 96 -0.11 9.52 19.14
CA PRO A 96 -0.69 10.16 17.95
C PRO A 96 0.15 11.31 17.36
N GLU A 97 0.83 12.11 18.18
CA GLU A 97 1.63 13.24 17.72
C GLU A 97 2.93 12.78 17.06
N GLU A 98 3.66 11.85 17.68
CA GLU A 98 4.83 11.20 17.07
C GLU A 98 4.44 10.51 15.76
N ARG A 99 3.31 9.79 15.75
CA ARG A 99 2.77 9.15 14.54
C ARG A 99 2.42 10.17 13.46
N SER A 100 1.90 11.34 13.81
CA SER A 100 1.60 12.39 12.83
C SER A 100 2.87 12.89 12.12
N LYS A 101 4.00 12.92 12.84
CA LYS A 101 5.32 13.40 12.37
C LYS A 101 6.19 12.27 11.77
N TRP A 102 5.79 11.00 11.93
CA TRP A 102 6.55 9.84 11.47
C TRP A 102 6.82 9.86 9.96
N THR A 103 8.08 9.66 9.60
CA THR A 103 8.55 9.58 8.21
C THR A 103 9.45 8.36 8.03
N MET A 104 9.16 7.59 6.99
CA MET A 104 9.85 6.39 6.55
C MET A 104 11.29 6.70 6.08
N THR A 105 12.29 6.10 6.73
CA THR A 105 13.71 6.46 6.56
C THR A 105 14.48 5.66 5.51
N TYR A 106 13.84 4.70 4.82
CA TYR A 106 14.52 3.77 3.91
C TYR A 106 14.09 3.94 2.45
N PRO A 107 15.00 3.69 1.47
CA PRO A 107 14.74 3.96 0.06
C PRO A 107 13.67 3.03 -0.53
N THR A 108 12.75 3.61 -1.30
CA THR A 108 11.72 2.89 -2.06
C THR A 108 11.96 3.03 -3.55
N LYS A 109 11.40 2.12 -4.36
CA LYS A 109 11.37 2.29 -5.82
C LYS A 109 10.53 3.54 -6.13
N ALA A 110 10.94 4.34 -7.11
CA ALA A 110 10.13 5.44 -7.64
C ALA A 110 8.69 5.00 -7.97
N ALA A 111 7.71 5.85 -7.66
CA ALA A 111 6.30 5.54 -7.83
C ALA A 111 5.82 5.61 -9.30
N ASN A 112 6.53 6.38 -10.14
CA ASN A 112 6.23 6.62 -11.55
C ASN A 112 4.80 7.18 -11.75
N TYR A 113 4.47 8.20 -10.97
CA TYR A 113 3.23 8.97 -11.04
C TYR A 113 3.41 10.25 -11.84
N ASP A 114 2.30 10.93 -12.15
CA ASP A 114 2.27 12.17 -12.91
C ASP A 114 2.35 13.42 -11.99
N VAL A 115 2.78 13.20 -10.74
CA VAL A 115 3.04 14.17 -9.66
C VAL A 115 4.27 13.73 -8.85
N GLU A 116 4.91 14.64 -8.14
CA GLU A 116 6.03 14.32 -7.25
C GLU A 116 5.58 13.41 -6.09
N TRP A 117 6.24 12.25 -5.95
CA TRP A 117 5.92 11.26 -4.93
C TRP A 117 7.19 10.54 -4.44
N GLY A 118 7.59 10.80 -3.21
CA GLY A 118 8.77 10.25 -2.54
C GLY A 118 8.45 9.67 -1.16
N ALA A 119 9.43 9.76 -0.26
CA ALA A 119 9.32 9.17 1.08
C ALA A 119 8.26 9.86 1.97
N VAL A 120 8.03 11.16 1.79
CA VAL A 120 7.03 11.93 2.55
C VAL A 120 5.61 11.46 2.20
N GLU A 121 5.31 11.30 0.92
CA GLU A 121 4.01 10.84 0.42
C GLU A 121 3.81 9.35 0.70
N ASP A 122 4.85 8.52 0.59
CA ASP A 122 4.80 7.13 1.06
C ASP A 122 4.48 7.06 2.56
N SER A 123 5.05 7.97 3.37
CA SER A 123 4.80 8.02 4.82
C SER A 123 3.40 8.53 5.14
N ALA A 124 2.91 9.53 4.41
CA ALA A 124 1.53 10.00 4.49
C ALA A 124 0.53 8.89 4.11
N LEU A 125 0.81 8.13 3.04
CA LEU A 125 -0.01 7.00 2.63
C LEU A 125 -0.04 5.90 3.69
N LEU A 126 1.09 5.60 4.33
CA LEU A 126 1.15 4.63 5.44
C LEU A 126 0.46 5.12 6.71
N ARG A 127 0.63 6.39 7.11
CA ARG A 127 -0.13 7.02 8.20
C ARG A 127 -1.64 6.96 7.92
N GLY A 128 -2.04 7.25 6.68
CA GLY A 128 -3.43 7.16 6.22
C GLY A 128 -3.99 5.73 6.21
N VAL A 129 -3.24 4.74 5.72
CA VAL A 129 -3.64 3.32 5.76
C VAL A 129 -3.76 2.81 7.19
N TYR A 130 -2.94 3.30 8.12
CA TYR A 130 -3.11 3.01 9.54
C TYR A 130 -4.38 3.63 10.12
N GLN A 131 -4.66 4.89 9.76
CA GLN A 131 -5.76 5.69 10.33
C GLN A 131 -7.15 5.34 9.76
N TYR A 132 -7.27 5.10 8.46
CA TYR A 132 -8.55 4.85 7.78
C TYR A 132 -8.68 3.43 7.22
N GLY A 133 -7.61 2.62 7.28
CA GLY A 133 -7.57 1.29 6.71
C GLY A 133 -7.12 1.25 5.25
N LEU A 134 -6.71 0.06 4.79
CA LEU A 134 -6.34 -0.21 3.41
C LEU A 134 -7.59 -0.18 2.51
N GLY A 135 -7.57 0.63 1.45
CA GLY A 135 -8.70 0.80 0.53
C GLY A 135 -9.49 2.10 0.74
N SER A 136 -9.37 2.75 1.89
CA SER A 136 -10.10 3.98 2.27
C SER A 136 -9.50 5.24 1.65
N TRP A 137 -9.19 5.20 0.35
CA TRP A 137 -8.42 6.22 -0.36
C TRP A 137 -9.07 7.61 -0.36
N GLU A 138 -10.40 7.68 -0.32
CA GLU A 138 -11.11 8.96 -0.27
C GLU A 138 -11.01 9.61 1.12
N ALA A 139 -11.06 8.84 2.21
CA ALA A 139 -10.81 9.36 3.56
C ALA A 139 -9.35 9.82 3.71
N ILE A 140 -8.41 9.03 3.19
CA ILE A 140 -6.96 9.37 3.12
C ILE A 140 -6.73 10.64 2.28
N LYS A 141 -7.53 10.89 1.25
CA LYS A 141 -7.48 12.12 0.44
C LYS A 141 -8.08 13.32 1.16
N MET A 142 -9.19 13.13 1.86
CA MET A 142 -9.92 14.19 2.57
C MET A 142 -9.25 14.63 3.87
N ASP A 143 -8.25 13.89 4.37
CA ASP A 143 -7.47 14.27 5.55
C ASP A 143 -6.36 15.29 5.23
N PRO A 144 -6.48 16.57 5.66
CA PRO A 144 -5.46 17.57 5.42
C PRO A 144 -4.16 17.33 6.20
N SER A 145 -4.18 16.56 7.29
CA SER A 145 -2.99 16.26 8.12
C SER A 145 -1.99 15.32 7.42
N LEU A 146 -2.43 14.64 6.36
CA LEU A 146 -1.58 13.80 5.52
C LEU A 146 -0.87 14.60 4.42
N GLY A 147 -1.39 15.77 4.02
CA GLY A 147 -0.76 16.66 3.03
C GLY A 147 -0.72 16.13 1.59
N ILE A 148 -1.44 15.06 1.27
CA ILE A 148 -1.43 14.40 -0.05
C ILE A 148 -2.72 14.59 -0.86
N SER A 149 -3.68 15.38 -0.36
CA SER A 149 -5.01 15.60 -0.97
C SER A 149 -4.95 16.01 -2.44
N GLU A 150 -4.09 16.98 -2.76
CA GLU A 150 -3.88 17.49 -4.14
C GLU A 150 -3.12 16.49 -5.02
N LYS A 151 -2.33 15.59 -4.41
CA LYS A 151 -1.56 14.56 -5.11
C LYS A 151 -2.41 13.34 -5.48
N ILE A 152 -3.63 13.17 -4.94
CA ILE A 152 -4.53 12.05 -5.26
C ILE A 152 -5.54 12.48 -6.33
N LEU A 153 -5.27 12.08 -7.58
CA LEU A 153 -5.98 12.56 -8.76
C LEU A 153 -7.26 11.76 -9.03
N ALA A 154 -8.32 12.45 -9.45
CA ALA A 154 -9.61 11.86 -9.81
C ALA A 154 -9.79 11.66 -11.35
N ASN A 155 -8.83 12.12 -12.16
CA ASN A 155 -8.90 12.06 -13.61
C ASN A 155 -8.33 10.71 -14.12
N ASP A 156 -9.08 9.99 -14.94
CA ASP A 156 -8.76 8.61 -15.34
C ASP A 156 -7.39 8.41 -16.01
N ASP A 157 -6.88 9.42 -16.72
CA ASP A 157 -5.60 9.38 -17.44
C ASP A 157 -4.36 9.64 -16.56
N LYS A 158 -4.52 10.20 -15.35
CA LYS A 158 -3.39 10.65 -14.49
C LYS A 158 -3.28 9.86 -13.19
N LYS A 159 -2.06 9.75 -12.67
CA LYS A 159 -1.68 8.96 -11.49
C LYS A 159 -1.11 9.85 -10.38
N PRO A 160 -1.31 9.50 -9.09
CA PRO A 160 -2.03 8.34 -8.59
C PRO A 160 -3.55 8.49 -8.55
N GLN A 161 -4.21 7.33 -8.42
CA GLN A 161 -5.63 7.11 -8.18
C GLN A 161 -5.74 5.94 -7.18
N ALA A 162 -6.93 5.62 -6.67
CA ALA A 162 -7.20 4.44 -5.83
C ALA A 162 -6.42 3.17 -6.25
N LYS A 163 -6.50 2.76 -7.52
CA LYS A 163 -5.80 1.56 -8.05
C LYS A 163 -4.26 1.64 -7.97
N HIS A 164 -3.70 2.85 -8.08
CA HIS A 164 -2.27 3.10 -8.00
C HIS A 164 -1.78 3.18 -6.54
N LEU A 165 -2.61 3.73 -5.65
CA LEU A 165 -2.35 3.80 -4.21
C LEU A 165 -2.40 2.42 -3.55
N ASP A 166 -3.34 1.57 -3.94
CA ASP A 166 -3.42 0.17 -3.48
C ASP A 166 -2.14 -0.62 -3.82
N MET A 167 -1.71 -0.57 -5.09
CA MET A 167 -0.44 -1.15 -5.52
C MET A 167 0.78 -0.58 -4.76
N ARG A 168 0.73 0.69 -4.34
CA ARG A 168 1.80 1.33 -3.55
C ARG A 168 1.79 0.88 -2.11
N ALA A 169 0.63 0.89 -1.44
CA ALA A 169 0.49 0.43 -0.07
C ALA A 169 0.90 -1.05 0.08
N GLN A 170 0.43 -1.94 -0.81
CA GLN A 170 0.85 -3.35 -0.83
C GLN A 170 2.35 -3.55 -1.10
N TYR A 171 3.02 -2.60 -1.77
CA TYR A 171 4.46 -2.58 -1.94
C TYR A 171 5.18 -2.11 -0.67
N LEU A 172 4.72 -1.04 -0.03
CA LEU A 172 5.29 -0.50 1.20
C LEU A 172 5.13 -1.45 2.39
N LEU A 173 3.94 -2.02 2.60
CA LEU A 173 3.66 -3.07 3.61
C LEU A 173 4.57 -4.30 3.43
N LYS A 174 4.94 -4.62 2.18
CA LYS A 174 5.86 -5.70 1.84
C LYS A 174 7.33 -5.36 2.10
N ILE A 175 7.70 -4.08 2.10
CA ILE A 175 9.01 -3.63 2.62
C ILE A 175 9.02 -3.70 4.15
N LEU A 176 7.97 -3.19 4.82
CA LEU A 176 7.81 -3.25 6.27
C LEU A 176 7.94 -4.68 6.80
N ARG A 177 7.17 -5.64 6.25
CA ARG A 177 7.25 -7.08 6.60
C ARG A 177 8.67 -7.65 6.43
N LYS A 178 9.45 -7.17 5.46
CA LYS A 178 10.84 -7.59 5.21
C LYS A 178 11.82 -6.93 6.20
N ARG A 179 11.52 -5.71 6.68
CA ARG A 179 12.28 -5.00 7.72
C ARG A 179 12.05 -5.64 9.09
N SER A 180 10.81 -5.95 9.44
CA SER A 180 10.37 -6.49 10.74
C SER A 180 10.72 -7.97 10.97
N GLY A 181 11.70 -8.52 10.24
CA GLY A 181 12.15 -9.91 10.39
C GLY A 181 11.15 -10.99 9.97
N GLY A 182 10.06 -10.64 9.26
CA GLY A 182 8.98 -11.57 8.93
C GLY A 182 9.46 -12.81 8.16
N ALA A 183 9.28 -14.01 8.74
CA ALA A 183 9.84 -15.27 8.25
C ALA A 183 9.43 -15.65 6.80
N ASP A 184 8.33 -15.09 6.29
CA ASP A 184 7.89 -15.21 4.88
C ASP A 184 8.74 -14.41 3.88
N ALA A 185 9.88 -13.83 4.30
CA ALA A 185 10.87 -13.18 3.45
C ALA A 185 11.62 -14.19 2.53
N LYS A 186 10.88 -14.87 1.65
CA LYS A 186 11.41 -15.71 0.57
C LYS A 186 12.47 -14.91 -0.19
N LYS A 187 13.74 -15.32 -0.04
CA LYS A 187 14.89 -14.68 -0.70
C LYS A 187 14.56 -14.49 -2.18
N PRO A 188 14.80 -13.30 -2.77
CA PRO A 188 14.50 -13.06 -4.17
C PRO A 188 15.25 -14.09 -5.01
N GLN A 189 14.52 -15.02 -5.63
CA GLN A 189 15.13 -15.99 -6.52
C GLN A 189 15.74 -15.22 -7.68
N LYS A 190 17.07 -15.08 -7.67
CA LYS A 190 17.84 -14.64 -8.83
C LYS A 190 17.47 -15.58 -9.97
N ARG A 191 16.61 -15.13 -10.88
CA ARG A 191 16.30 -15.86 -12.11
C ARG A 191 17.64 -16.05 -12.83
N LYS A 192 18.20 -17.27 -12.80
CA LYS A 192 19.40 -17.57 -13.58
C LYS A 192 19.09 -17.16 -15.02
N PRO A 193 19.94 -16.37 -15.70
CA PRO A 193 19.74 -16.11 -17.11
C PRO A 193 19.69 -17.47 -17.81
N ARG A 194 18.64 -17.69 -18.62
CA ARG A 194 18.47 -18.93 -19.35
C ARG A 194 19.59 -18.98 -20.38
N ALA A 195 20.61 -19.80 -20.12
CA ALA A 195 21.72 -19.98 -21.05
C ALA A 195 21.14 -20.38 -22.41
N THR A 196 21.37 -19.54 -23.40
CA THR A 196 21.00 -19.83 -24.79
C THR A 196 21.92 -20.91 -25.29
N THR A 197 21.37 -22.11 -25.53
CA THR A 197 22.10 -23.22 -26.15
C THR A 197 22.77 -22.73 -27.42
N LYS A 198 24.08 -22.99 -27.55
CA LYS A 198 24.84 -22.66 -28.76
C LYS A 198 24.25 -23.42 -29.94
N VAL A 199 24.13 -22.73 -31.07
CA VAL A 199 23.86 -23.35 -32.38
C VAL A 199 24.81 -22.68 -33.37
N ASP A 200 25.76 -23.45 -33.90
CA ASP A 200 26.88 -22.91 -34.65
C ASP A 200 26.52 -22.62 -36.13
N PRO A 201 26.89 -21.45 -36.68
CA PRO A 201 26.97 -21.22 -38.12
C PRO A 201 28.43 -21.31 -38.62
N PRO A 202 28.69 -21.80 -39.85
CA PRO A 202 30.04 -22.13 -40.30
C PRO A 202 30.86 -20.93 -40.81
N MET A 203 32.16 -20.96 -40.45
CA MET A 203 33.34 -20.37 -41.10
C MET A 203 33.18 -19.19 -42.09
N LYS A 204 33.81 -18.05 -41.76
CA LYS A 204 34.62 -17.22 -42.69
C LYS A 204 35.62 -16.32 -41.95
N LYS A 205 36.88 -16.34 -42.41
CA LYS A 205 37.97 -15.33 -42.23
C LYS A 205 38.03 -14.48 -43.53
N PRO A 206 38.80 -13.37 -43.69
CA PRO A 206 39.88 -12.77 -42.87
C PRO A 206 39.32 -11.62 -41.98
N VAL A 207 40.01 -10.59 -41.45
CA VAL A 207 41.35 -9.98 -41.70
C VAL A 207 42.00 -9.55 -40.37
N SER A 208 43.33 -9.37 -40.34
CA SER A 208 44.13 -8.97 -39.19
C SER A 208 44.70 -7.55 -39.31
N LYS A 209 44.67 -6.78 -38.20
CA LYS A 209 45.64 -5.71 -37.90
C LYS A 209 45.94 -5.68 -36.40
N GLU A 210 47.19 -6.02 -36.08
CA GLU A 210 48.15 -5.17 -35.36
C GLU A 210 47.67 -4.48 -34.07
N ILE A 211 47.98 -5.12 -32.93
CA ILE A 211 48.52 -4.47 -31.74
C ILE A 211 49.71 -5.31 -31.29
N ILE A 212 50.86 -4.68 -31.07
CA ILE A 212 51.98 -5.20 -30.27
C ILE A 212 52.27 -4.10 -29.22
N GLU A 213 52.41 -4.53 -27.97
CA GLU A 213 52.67 -3.66 -26.81
C GLU A 213 54.18 -3.53 -26.54
N ASP A 214 54.54 -2.51 -25.76
CA ASP A 214 55.80 -2.28 -25.03
C ASP A 214 57.18 -2.34 -25.72
N ASP A 215 57.91 -1.23 -25.60
CA ASP A 215 59.29 -1.21 -25.05
C ASP A 215 59.55 0.13 -24.31
N SER A 216 60.60 0.23 -23.49
CA SER A 216 60.70 1.21 -22.38
C SER A 216 62.11 1.79 -22.10
N SER A 217 62.19 2.83 -21.25
CA SER A 217 63.35 3.35 -20.46
C SER A 217 64.07 4.66 -20.90
N GLY A 218 64.60 5.40 -19.90
CA GLY A 218 65.44 6.63 -19.97
C GLY A 218 64.69 7.98 -19.79
N ALA A 219 64.68 8.75 -18.68
CA ALA A 219 65.58 8.98 -17.51
C ALA A 219 66.77 9.93 -17.81
N GLU A 220 67.11 11.03 -17.10
CA GLU A 220 66.58 11.77 -15.90
C GLU A 220 66.71 13.32 -16.14
N GLU A 221 66.66 14.34 -15.24
CA GLU A 221 66.59 14.50 -13.75
C GLU A 221 65.88 15.86 -13.38
N LYS A 222 66.52 16.81 -12.66
CA LYS A 222 66.03 18.13 -12.17
C LYS A 222 67.16 19.22 -12.28
N PRO A 223 67.24 20.34 -11.50
CA PRO A 223 66.28 21.12 -10.69
C PRO A 223 66.33 22.67 -10.90
N VAL A 224 65.57 23.45 -10.10
CA VAL A 224 65.99 24.64 -9.27
C VAL A 224 64.80 25.61 -8.97
N VAL A 225 64.87 26.27 -7.80
CA VAL A 225 63.91 27.24 -7.17
C VAL A 225 64.69 28.54 -6.81
N PRO A 226 64.09 29.73 -6.48
CA PRO A 226 63.50 29.97 -5.12
C PRO A 226 62.54 31.19 -4.89
N THR A 227 61.91 31.26 -3.68
CA THR A 227 61.55 32.44 -2.80
C THR A 227 60.87 33.73 -3.36
N ALA A 228 59.99 34.47 -2.67
CA ALA A 228 59.25 34.40 -1.37
C ALA A 228 58.12 35.53 -1.41
N SER A 229 57.49 36.18 -0.40
CA SER A 229 57.69 36.44 1.06
C SER A 229 56.40 36.96 1.76
N THR A 230 56.38 36.98 3.11
CA THR A 230 55.70 37.94 4.05
C THR A 230 54.17 38.26 4.02
N THR A 231 53.49 37.91 5.14
CA THR A 231 52.57 38.72 6.03
C THR A 231 51.48 39.67 5.46
N THR A 232 50.34 39.95 6.12
CA THR A 232 50.06 40.10 7.58
C THR A 232 48.56 39.94 7.93
N THR A 233 48.21 40.02 9.23
CA THR A 233 46.88 40.24 9.87
C THR A 233 46.18 41.55 9.42
N VAL A 234 44.92 41.93 9.75
CA VAL A 234 44.15 41.91 11.04
C VAL A 234 42.61 41.81 10.81
N THR A 235 41.86 41.59 11.89
CA THR A 235 40.38 41.48 12.04
C THR A 235 39.63 42.83 12.22
N GLU A 236 38.34 42.74 12.60
CA GLU A 236 37.39 43.77 13.07
C GLU A 236 36.43 44.40 12.02
N THR A 237 35.29 45.00 12.40
CA THR A 237 34.01 44.47 12.95
C THR A 237 33.03 45.64 13.19
N ASN A 238 31.72 45.33 13.09
CA ASN A 238 30.57 45.93 13.82
C ASN A 238 29.81 47.20 13.34
N HIS A 239 28.48 46.98 13.26
CA HIS A 239 27.32 47.88 13.48
C HIS A 239 27.17 49.13 12.57
N THR A 240 25.98 49.63 12.19
CA THR A 240 24.75 49.86 12.99
C THR A 240 23.50 49.97 12.07
N LYS A 241 22.37 49.34 12.43
CA LYS A 241 21.01 49.90 12.75
C LYS A 241 20.59 51.24 12.04
N GLU A 242 19.34 51.55 11.66
CA GLU A 242 18.01 51.23 12.22
C GLU A 242 16.88 50.98 11.17
N THR A 243 15.60 51.22 11.51
CA THR A 243 14.38 50.65 10.85
C THR A 243 13.32 51.72 10.38
N PRO A 244 11.97 51.63 10.52
CA PRO A 244 11.09 51.65 9.32
C PRO A 244 9.86 52.61 9.37
N PRO A 245 9.04 52.63 8.30
CA PRO A 245 7.58 52.85 8.39
C PRO A 245 6.80 51.65 7.81
N LYS A 246 5.70 51.06 8.34
CA LYS A 246 4.63 51.40 9.30
C LYS A 246 3.24 51.61 8.63
N VAL A 247 2.54 50.48 8.49
CA VAL A 247 1.07 50.24 8.67
C VAL A 247 0.06 51.22 8.05
N LYS A 248 -0.90 50.64 7.29
CA LYS A 248 -2.32 51.02 7.36
C LYS A 248 -3.20 49.80 7.61
N VAL A 249 -4.35 50.02 8.25
CA VAL A 249 -5.43 49.06 8.51
C VAL A 249 -6.74 49.76 8.13
N GLU A 250 -7.65 49.06 7.47
CA GLU A 250 -9.08 49.37 7.43
C GLU A 250 -9.88 48.08 7.59
N GLU A 251 -11.12 48.22 8.08
CA GLU A 251 -12.04 47.15 8.48
C GLU A 251 -13.46 47.51 7.96
N SER A 252 -14.46 46.66 8.22
CA SER A 252 -15.83 46.63 7.64
C SER A 252 -15.91 45.98 6.25
N ASP A 253 -17.05 45.39 5.84
CA ASP A 253 -18.38 45.38 6.48
C ASP A 253 -19.06 43.98 6.47
N VAL A 254 -20.15 43.84 7.22
CA VAL A 254 -20.93 42.61 7.40
C VAL A 254 -22.32 42.79 6.81
N ASP A 255 -22.73 41.92 5.88
CA ASP A 255 -24.17 41.63 5.72
C ASP A 255 -24.48 40.15 5.42
N LYS A 256 -25.71 39.78 5.73
CA LYS A 256 -26.27 38.42 5.68
C LYS A 256 -27.19 38.32 4.47
N HIS A 257 -27.24 37.16 3.82
CA HIS A 257 -28.52 36.66 3.31
C HIS A 257 -28.63 35.13 3.41
N LYS A 258 -29.85 34.68 3.73
CA LYS A 258 -30.23 33.30 4.05
C LYS A 258 -31.76 33.22 4.10
N PRO A 259 -32.41 32.07 3.82
CA PRO A 259 -32.08 31.00 2.89
C PRO A 259 -33.09 31.01 1.72
N ASP A 260 -33.09 29.99 0.86
CA ASP A 260 -34.35 29.55 0.24
C ASP A 260 -34.52 28.01 0.26
N LYS A 261 -35.75 27.55 0.04
CA LYS A 261 -36.26 26.23 0.43
C LYS A 261 -36.64 25.38 -0.77
N LYS A 262 -36.42 24.07 -0.62
CA LYS A 262 -37.20 22.96 -1.21
C LYS A 262 -37.48 23.02 -2.73
N LYS A 263 -37.00 22.00 -3.42
CA LYS A 263 -37.92 21.09 -4.12
C LYS A 263 -37.47 19.64 -3.99
N LYS A 264 -38.44 18.74 -4.09
CA LYS A 264 -38.32 17.30 -3.84
C LYS A 264 -39.10 16.58 -4.94
N ASP A 265 -38.77 15.31 -5.17
CA ASP A 265 -39.45 14.39 -6.10
C ASP A 265 -39.22 14.80 -7.60
N VAL A 266 -39.20 13.92 -8.61
CA VAL A 266 -39.93 12.66 -8.85
C VAL A 266 -39.06 11.62 -9.60
N ILE A 267 -39.31 10.33 -9.39
CA ILE A 267 -38.69 9.20 -10.11
C ILE A 267 -39.51 8.82 -11.37
N PRO A 268 -38.93 8.74 -12.58
CA PRO A 268 -39.59 8.18 -13.76
C PRO A 268 -39.37 6.66 -13.91
N LYS A 269 -40.16 5.82 -13.24
CA LYS A 269 -40.24 4.36 -13.50
C LYS A 269 -41.36 4.04 -14.50
N LYS A 270 -41.04 3.70 -15.76
CA LYS A 270 -41.90 3.02 -16.77
C LYS A 270 -41.06 2.72 -18.03
N LYS A 271 -41.24 1.62 -18.79
CA LYS A 271 -42.23 0.53 -18.75
C LYS A 271 -41.55 -0.85 -18.86
N ARG A 272 -42.10 -1.88 -18.21
CA ARG A 272 -41.90 -3.28 -18.60
C ARG A 272 -42.69 -3.53 -19.90
N LYS A 273 -42.16 -4.28 -20.87
CA LYS A 273 -42.97 -4.91 -21.94
C LYS A 273 -43.37 -6.33 -21.52
N LYS A 274 -44.42 -6.87 -22.12
CA LYS A 274 -45.21 -8.00 -21.59
C LYS A 274 -45.11 -9.23 -22.49
N GLY A 275 -44.70 -10.35 -21.89
CA GLY A 275 -45.12 -11.72 -22.22
C GLY A 275 -45.01 -12.52 -20.90
N SER A 276 -46.00 -13.25 -20.38
CA SER A 276 -47.02 -14.14 -20.98
C SER A 276 -46.50 -15.52 -21.37
N ASP A 277 -46.12 -16.30 -20.35
CA ASP A 277 -46.84 -17.55 -20.11
C ASP A 277 -46.95 -17.83 -18.59
N GLY A 278 -47.73 -18.83 -18.19
CA GLY A 278 -48.05 -19.20 -16.81
C GLY A 278 -47.14 -20.26 -16.18
N PRO A 279 -47.33 -20.61 -14.89
CA PRO A 279 -46.53 -21.61 -14.20
C PRO A 279 -46.96 -23.04 -14.59
N MET A 280 -46.12 -23.78 -15.31
CA MET A 280 -46.32 -25.22 -15.52
C MET A 280 -45.87 -26.01 -14.28
N HIS A 281 -46.82 -26.49 -13.50
CA HIS A 281 -46.57 -27.46 -12.43
C HIS A 281 -46.42 -28.87 -13.02
N PHE A 282 -45.23 -29.46 -12.94
CA PHE A 282 -45.00 -30.87 -13.22
C PHE A 282 -44.74 -31.64 -11.91
N THR A 283 -45.81 -32.14 -11.30
CA THR A 283 -45.75 -33.09 -10.18
C THR A 283 -45.79 -34.52 -10.72
N ALA A 284 -44.63 -35.11 -10.95
CA ALA A 284 -44.50 -36.53 -11.29
C ALA A 284 -44.11 -37.33 -10.04
N SER A 285 -45.10 -37.91 -9.36
CA SER A 285 -44.87 -38.85 -8.25
C SER A 285 -44.52 -40.23 -8.80
N SER A 286 -43.40 -40.83 -8.35
CA SER A 286 -43.01 -42.18 -8.77
C SER A 286 -42.23 -42.94 -7.69
N GLU A 287 -42.97 -43.65 -6.84
CA GLU A 287 -42.53 -44.76 -5.97
C GLU A 287 -43.69 -45.76 -5.85
N PRO A 288 -43.45 -47.03 -5.52
CA PRO A 288 -42.31 -47.86 -5.92
C PRO A 288 -42.78 -49.21 -6.52
N ARG A 289 -41.86 -50.09 -6.91
CA ARG A 289 -42.15 -51.53 -7.09
C ARG A 289 -40.90 -52.39 -6.92
#